data_AF-A0A5M3XVE0-F1
#
_entry.id   AF-A0A5M3XVE0-F1
#
_cell.length_a   1.000
_cell.length_b   1.000
_cell.length_c   1.000
_cell.angle_alpha   90.00
_cell.angle_beta   90.00
_cell.angle_gamma   90.00
#
_symmetry.space_group_name_H-M   'P 1'
#
loop_
_entity.id
_entity.type
_entity.pdbx_description
1 polymer ?
#
loop_
_entity_poly.entity_id
_entity_poly.type
_entity_poly.pdbx_seq_one_letter_code
_entity_poly.pdbx_strand_id
1 'polypeptide(L)'
;MAAGKPSLTAGRLRASVSRAGCTREARLRIRIKKSVAGPDRVVKSGSRIVRNARLIATVKCASGVFYTTATDSAGHVATSRKVRVKCPTVPKPSPTPSEDPSGGTGSGTGSGVGTAVENEVVRLTNVERAKAGCAPLTHEARLHTAARSHSADMSAKNYFSHDSQDGRSFVDRIKATGYTFSAIGENIAKGQQTAASVVQGWMGSQGHRENILNCSYTQIGVGHVAAGGPYWTQDFGKP
;
A
#
# COMPACT_ATOMS: atom_id res chain seq x y z
N MET A 1 -18.10 10.40 16.17
CA MET A 1 -16.90 9.65 15.71
C MET A 1 -15.71 10.08 16.55
N ALA A 2 -14.80 9.18 16.90
CA ALA A 2 -13.63 9.51 17.71
C ALA A 2 -12.35 8.88 17.13
N ALA A 3 -11.23 9.58 17.30
CA ALA A 3 -9.90 9.07 16.98
C ALA A 3 -9.08 8.90 18.26
N GLY A 4 -8.62 7.67 18.50
CA GLY A 4 -7.71 7.36 19.60
C GLY A 4 -6.28 7.77 19.28
N LYS A 5 -5.53 8.18 20.31
CA LYS A 5 -4.09 8.42 20.16
C LYS A 5 -3.35 7.11 19.82
N PRO A 6 -2.35 7.13 18.94
CA PRO A 6 -1.52 5.95 18.71
C PRO A 6 -0.84 5.47 20.00
N SER A 7 -0.74 4.14 20.17
CA SER A 7 -0.04 3.50 21.28
C SER A 7 0.94 2.45 20.76
N LEU A 8 2.08 2.30 21.42
CA LEU A 8 3.04 1.26 21.11
C LEU A 8 2.65 -0.02 21.85
N THR A 9 2.53 -1.13 21.12
CA THR A 9 2.25 -2.46 21.69
C THR A 9 3.05 -3.49 20.91
N ALA A 10 3.89 -4.27 21.59
CA ALA A 10 4.71 -5.33 20.99
C ALA A 10 5.49 -4.88 19.72
N GLY A 11 6.18 -3.73 19.79
CA GLY A 11 6.96 -3.20 18.66
C GLY A 11 6.12 -2.71 17.47
N ARG A 12 4.82 -2.51 17.65
CA ARG A 12 3.92 -1.96 16.63
C ARG A 12 3.18 -0.75 17.14
N LEU A 13 3.12 0.29 16.32
CA LEU A 13 2.29 1.46 16.57
C LEU A 13 0.86 1.13 16.15
N ARG A 14 -0.05 1.10 17.11
CA ARG A 14 -1.47 0.78 16.93
C ARG A 14 -2.30 2.03 17.17
N ALA A 15 -3.28 2.26 16.32
CA ALA A 15 -4.26 3.32 16.50
C ALA A 15 -5.66 2.76 16.27
N SER A 16 -6.67 3.43 16.83
CA SER A 16 -8.05 3.05 16.59
C SER A 16 -8.94 4.26 16.44
N VAL A 17 -9.97 4.12 15.62
CA VAL A 17 -11.06 5.07 15.49
C VAL A 17 -12.37 4.36 15.79
N SER A 18 -13.36 5.09 16.30
CA SER A 18 -14.69 4.55 16.58
C SER A 18 -15.78 5.43 16.00
N ARG A 19 -16.84 4.76 15.55
CA ARG A 19 -18.12 5.36 15.19
C ARG A 19 -19.19 4.71 16.07
N ALA A 20 -19.95 5.53 16.76
CA ALA A 20 -20.99 5.13 17.71
C ALA A 20 -22.17 6.11 17.60
N GLY A 21 -23.38 5.67 17.97
CA GLY A 21 -24.59 6.48 17.93
C GLY A 21 -25.14 6.72 16.51
N CYS A 22 -24.77 5.91 15.52
CA CYS A 22 -25.24 6.06 14.15
C CYS A 22 -26.27 4.98 13.78
N THR A 23 -27.35 5.40 13.11
CA THR A 23 -28.44 4.52 12.63
C THR A 23 -28.17 3.96 11.23
N ARG A 24 -27.39 4.69 10.40
CA ARG A 24 -27.02 4.31 9.03
C ARG A 24 -25.57 3.86 8.92
N GLU A 25 -25.34 2.87 8.06
CA GLU A 25 -23.98 2.50 7.64
C GLU A 25 -23.30 3.66 6.93
N ALA A 26 -22.00 3.81 7.17
CA ALA A 26 -21.17 4.77 6.46
C ALA A 26 -19.74 4.27 6.43
N ARG A 27 -19.00 4.70 5.42
CA ARG A 27 -17.57 4.44 5.32
C ARG A 27 -16.85 5.20 6.44
N LEU A 28 -16.20 4.46 7.33
CA LEU A 28 -15.28 5.00 8.33
C LEU A 28 -13.86 4.76 7.85
N ARG A 29 -13.05 5.82 7.75
CA ARG A 29 -11.64 5.76 7.39
C ARG A 29 -10.77 6.10 8.59
N ILE A 30 -9.73 5.32 8.82
CA ILE A 30 -8.64 5.59 9.78
C ILE A 30 -7.37 5.94 9.02
N ARG A 31 -6.64 6.96 9.49
CA ARG A 31 -5.29 7.29 9.02
C ARG A 31 -4.38 7.56 10.20
N ILE A 32 -3.26 6.83 10.29
CA ILE A 32 -2.14 7.15 11.19
C ILE A 32 -1.22 8.10 10.41
N LYS A 33 -0.92 9.26 10.99
CA LYS A 33 -0.06 10.29 10.39
C LYS A 33 1.19 10.48 11.25
N LYS A 34 2.34 10.64 10.60
CA LYS A 34 3.62 11.05 11.20
C LYS A 34 3.83 12.53 10.92
N SER A 35 4.05 13.30 11.99
CA SER A 35 4.40 14.70 11.89
C SER A 35 5.87 14.84 11.52
N VAL A 36 6.12 15.60 10.46
CA VAL A 36 7.43 15.83 9.84
C VAL A 36 7.55 17.32 9.50
N ALA A 37 8.75 17.79 9.16
CA ALA A 37 8.90 19.13 8.61
C ALA A 37 8.20 19.17 7.23
N GLY A 38 7.20 20.04 7.06
CA GLY A 38 6.31 20.06 5.90
C GLY A 38 4.98 19.30 6.13
N PRO A 39 4.31 18.84 5.07
CA PRO A 39 3.00 18.20 5.21
C PRO A 39 3.09 16.85 5.94
N ASP A 40 2.25 16.67 6.96
CA ASP A 40 2.22 15.46 7.77
C ASP A 40 1.95 14.21 6.90
N ARG A 41 2.84 13.20 7.00
CA ARG A 41 2.81 12.01 6.16
C ARG A 41 1.83 10.96 6.70
N VAL A 42 0.91 10.46 5.89
CA VAL A 42 0.11 9.27 6.25
C VAL A 42 1.01 8.03 6.19
N VAL A 43 1.13 7.31 7.30
CA VAL A 43 1.98 6.10 7.41
C VAL A 43 1.18 4.80 7.39
N LYS A 44 -0.11 4.86 7.72
CA LYS A 44 -1.03 3.73 7.58
C LYS A 44 -2.44 4.27 7.39
N SER A 45 -3.21 3.65 6.51
CA SER A 45 -4.63 3.91 6.38
C SER A 45 -5.43 2.61 6.35
N GLY A 46 -6.74 2.73 6.56
CA GLY A 46 -7.70 1.66 6.39
C GLY A 46 -9.10 2.26 6.35
N SER A 47 -10.04 1.56 5.72
CA SER A 47 -11.44 1.99 5.73
C SER A 47 -12.37 0.79 5.70
N ARG A 48 -13.59 0.96 6.21
CA ARG A 48 -14.63 -0.06 6.20
C ARG A 48 -16.00 0.61 6.32
N ILE A 49 -17.00 0.06 5.64
CA ILE A 49 -18.40 0.46 5.83
C ILE A 49 -18.88 -0.16 7.14
N VAL A 50 -19.32 0.68 8.06
CA VAL A 50 -19.73 0.26 9.40
C VAL A 50 -20.94 1.06 9.87
N ARG A 51 -21.88 0.43 10.58
CA ARG A 51 -22.95 1.12 11.33
C ARG A 51 -22.37 1.73 12.62
N ASN A 52 -22.04 0.87 13.59
CA ASN A 52 -21.29 1.21 14.80
C ASN A 52 -20.11 0.24 14.91
N ALA A 53 -18.88 0.75 14.93
CA ALA A 53 -17.70 -0.10 14.98
C ALA A 53 -16.45 0.65 15.44
N ARG A 54 -15.46 -0.15 15.85
CA ARG A 54 -14.08 0.28 16.01
C ARG A 54 -13.25 -0.24 14.82
N LEU A 55 -12.51 0.67 14.19
CA LEU A 55 -11.48 0.33 13.21
C LEU A 55 -10.11 0.47 13.86
N ILE A 56 -9.22 -0.46 13.57
CA ILE A 56 -7.87 -0.50 14.12
C ILE A 56 -6.89 -0.51 12.95
N ALA A 57 -5.85 0.32 13.06
CA ALA A 57 -4.72 0.33 12.14
C ALA A 57 -3.45 0.08 12.93
N THR A 58 -2.58 -0.76 12.38
CA THR A 58 -1.31 -1.12 13.01
C THR A 58 -0.18 -0.97 12.00
N VAL A 59 0.91 -0.33 12.40
CA VAL A 59 2.13 -0.14 11.60
C VAL A 59 3.35 -0.54 12.43
N LYS A 60 4.45 -0.97 11.78
CA LYS A 60 5.73 -1.20 12.47
C LYS A 60 6.14 0.06 13.24
N CYS A 61 6.74 -0.11 14.40
CA CYS A 61 7.21 1.02 15.18
C CYS A 61 8.25 1.81 14.36
N ALA A 62 8.05 3.12 14.27
CA ALA A 62 9.05 4.05 13.78
C ALA A 62 9.13 5.22 14.76
N SER A 63 10.34 5.69 15.07
CA SER A 63 10.51 6.85 15.94
C SER A 63 9.97 8.12 15.27
N GLY A 64 9.31 8.98 16.05
CA GLY A 64 8.71 10.22 15.55
C GLY A 64 7.47 10.66 16.33
N VAL A 65 6.81 11.70 15.84
CA VAL A 65 5.54 12.19 16.41
C VAL A 65 4.40 11.68 15.54
N PHE A 66 3.40 11.04 16.13
CA PHE A 66 2.28 10.45 15.40
C PHE A 66 0.93 10.88 15.96
N TYR A 67 -0.07 10.94 15.09
CA TYR A 67 -1.47 11.12 15.49
C TYR A 67 -2.37 10.33 14.55
N THR A 68 -3.66 10.30 14.84
CA THR A 68 -4.66 9.56 14.07
C THR A 68 -5.79 10.48 13.67
N THR A 69 -6.28 10.29 12.46
CA THR A 69 -7.48 10.96 11.97
C THR A 69 -8.51 9.90 11.60
N ALA A 70 -9.76 10.17 11.96
CA ALA A 70 -10.94 9.44 11.51
C ALA A 70 -11.69 10.33 10.53
N THR A 71 -12.16 9.77 9.41
CA THR A 71 -12.99 10.49 8.44
C THR A 71 -14.23 9.66 8.12
N ASP A 72 -15.41 10.27 8.10
CA ASP A 72 -16.65 9.64 7.64
C ASP A 72 -16.96 10.01 6.18
N SER A 73 -18.02 9.41 5.60
CA SER A 73 -18.45 9.68 4.24
C SER A 73 -19.08 11.07 4.04
N ALA A 74 -19.42 11.77 5.13
CA ALA A 74 -19.89 13.15 5.09
C ALA A 74 -18.72 14.17 5.16
N GLY A 75 -17.48 13.68 5.25
CA GLY A 75 -16.28 14.50 5.31
C GLY A 75 -15.93 15.01 6.71
N HIS A 76 -16.67 14.63 7.76
CA HIS A 76 -16.30 15.00 9.12
C HIS A 76 -14.96 14.36 9.49
N VAL A 77 -14.11 15.12 10.17
CA VAL A 77 -12.79 14.65 10.61
C VAL A 77 -12.68 14.72 12.12
N ALA A 78 -12.33 13.61 12.77
CA ALA A 78 -11.91 13.59 14.16
C ALA A 78 -10.41 13.34 14.25
N THR A 79 -9.69 14.14 15.02
CA THR A 79 -8.23 14.10 15.14
C THR A 79 -7.82 13.77 16.57
N SER A 80 -6.90 12.83 16.74
CA SER A 80 -6.36 12.48 18.05
C SER A 80 -5.17 13.37 18.43
N ARG A 81 -4.80 13.34 19.72
CA ARG A 81 -3.59 14.04 20.20
C ARG A 81 -2.34 13.42 19.57
N LYS A 82 -1.35 14.28 19.30
CA LYS A 82 -0.01 13.87 18.88
C LYS A 82 0.72 13.14 20.01
N VAL A 83 1.42 12.06 19.67
CA VAL A 83 2.20 11.23 20.59
C VAL A 83 3.61 11.07 20.03
N ARG A 84 4.62 11.39 20.85
CA ARG A 84 6.02 11.08 20.51
C ARG A 84 6.29 9.62 20.84
N VAL A 85 6.71 8.87 19.83
CA VAL A 85 7.03 7.45 19.92
C VAL A 85 8.54 7.30 19.77
N LYS A 86 9.17 6.57 20.70
CA LYS A 86 10.54 6.09 20.59
C LYS A 86 10.48 4.58 20.38
N CYS A 87 11.11 4.11 19.32
CA CYS A 87 11.22 2.69 19.03
C CYS A 87 12.67 2.26 19.24
N PRO A 88 12.93 1.05 19.78
CA PRO A 88 14.27 0.49 19.76
C PRO A 88 14.75 0.42 18.31
N THR A 89 15.90 1.02 18.04
CA THR A 89 16.57 0.92 16.75
C THR A 89 17.08 -0.51 16.62
N VAL A 90 16.42 -1.32 15.79
CA VAL A 90 17.07 -2.52 15.26
C VAL A 90 18.25 -2.00 14.42
N PRO A 91 19.50 -2.46 14.65
CA PRO A 91 20.63 -2.05 13.84
C PRO A 91 20.31 -2.32 12.37
N LYS A 92 20.39 -1.26 11.56
CA LYS A 92 20.34 -1.35 10.11
C LYS A 92 21.45 -2.33 9.69
N PRO A 93 21.17 -3.45 9.00
CA PRO A 93 22.24 -4.25 8.43
C PRO A 93 23.06 -3.34 7.51
N SER A 94 24.36 -3.27 7.80
CA SER A 94 25.35 -2.61 6.96
C SER A 94 25.28 -3.25 5.57
N PRO A 95 25.26 -2.48 4.47
CA PRO A 95 25.27 -3.07 3.14
C PRO A 95 26.63 -3.75 2.93
N THR A 96 26.63 -5.08 2.91
CA THR A 96 27.71 -5.85 2.30
C THR A 96 27.75 -5.50 0.80
N PRO A 97 28.92 -5.19 0.23
CA PRO A 97 29.05 -5.01 -1.21
C PRO A 97 28.70 -6.35 -1.87
N SER A 98 27.62 -6.40 -2.63
CA SER A 98 27.31 -7.53 -3.49
C SER A 98 27.24 -6.97 -4.90
N GLU A 99 28.09 -7.56 -5.73
CA GLU A 99 28.52 -7.07 -7.03
C GLU A 99 27.36 -6.70 -7.96
N ASP A 100 27.57 -5.55 -8.57
CA ASP A 100 26.92 -5.10 -9.79
C ASP A 100 27.36 -6.01 -10.95
N PRO A 101 26.45 -6.46 -11.83
CA PRO A 101 26.79 -6.59 -13.23
C PRO A 101 26.23 -5.36 -13.93
N SER A 102 27.08 -4.35 -14.05
CA SER A 102 26.98 -3.36 -15.12
C SER A 102 27.18 -4.08 -16.45
N GLY A 103 26.27 -3.87 -17.39
CA GLY A 103 26.46 -4.23 -18.80
C GLY A 103 25.22 -4.79 -19.46
N GLY A 104 24.54 -3.97 -20.25
CA GLY A 104 23.47 -4.46 -21.12
C GLY A 104 22.61 -3.38 -21.75
N THR A 105 23.21 -2.53 -22.57
CA THR A 105 22.48 -1.76 -23.59
C THR A 105 21.78 -2.77 -24.51
N GLY A 106 20.45 -2.76 -24.51
CA GLY A 106 19.64 -3.68 -25.32
C GLY A 106 18.31 -3.05 -25.67
N SER A 107 18.29 -2.28 -26.76
CA SER A 107 17.08 -2.05 -27.54
C SER A 107 16.54 -3.41 -27.99
N GLY A 108 15.28 -3.72 -27.68
CA GLY A 108 14.68 -5.01 -27.97
C GLY A 108 13.16 -4.97 -27.85
N THR A 109 12.51 -4.76 -28.98
CA THR A 109 11.07 -4.89 -29.24
C THR A 109 10.55 -6.30 -28.91
N GLY A 110 9.55 -6.40 -28.02
CA GLY A 110 8.77 -7.60 -27.73
C GLY A 110 7.66 -7.36 -26.70
N SER A 111 6.43 -7.74 -27.03
CA SER A 111 5.15 -7.49 -26.32
C SER A 111 5.06 -8.06 -24.90
N GLY A 112 5.77 -7.47 -23.92
CA GLY A 112 5.59 -7.76 -22.50
C GLY A 112 4.76 -6.69 -21.78
N VAL A 113 3.91 -7.09 -20.84
CA VAL A 113 3.22 -6.14 -19.94
C VAL A 113 4.25 -5.56 -18.94
N GLY A 114 4.35 -4.23 -18.88
CA GLY A 114 5.20 -3.52 -17.91
C GLY A 114 6.70 -3.51 -18.20
N THR A 115 7.44 -2.76 -17.37
CA THR A 115 8.90 -2.62 -17.43
C THR A 115 9.64 -3.81 -16.82
N ALA A 116 10.94 -3.94 -17.06
CA ALA A 116 11.78 -4.98 -16.43
C ALA A 116 11.69 -4.97 -14.89
N VAL A 117 11.66 -3.79 -14.28
CA VAL A 117 11.55 -3.62 -12.83
C VAL A 117 10.18 -4.07 -12.30
N GLU A 118 9.10 -3.76 -13.04
CA GLU A 118 7.74 -4.21 -12.70
C GLU A 118 7.60 -5.72 -12.86
N ASN A 119 8.19 -6.30 -13.92
CA ASN A 119 8.20 -7.74 -14.14
C ASN A 119 9.02 -8.50 -13.09
N GLU A 120 10.10 -7.92 -12.58
CA GLU A 120 10.84 -8.49 -11.47
C GLU A 120 10.01 -8.53 -10.17
N VAL A 121 9.18 -7.50 -9.92
CA VAL A 121 8.22 -7.53 -8.81
C VAL A 121 7.21 -8.66 -8.98
N VAL A 122 6.68 -8.89 -10.18
CA VAL A 122 5.76 -10.01 -10.46
C VAL A 122 6.44 -11.35 -10.19
N ARG A 123 7.67 -11.55 -10.71
CA ARG A 123 8.45 -12.77 -10.50
C ARG A 123 8.67 -13.06 -9.01
N LEU A 124 9.14 -12.07 -8.26
CA LEU A 124 9.37 -12.19 -6.81
C LEU A 124 8.08 -12.43 -6.02
N THR A 125 6.97 -11.82 -6.44
CA THR A 125 5.64 -12.09 -5.86
C THR A 125 5.25 -13.55 -6.07
N ASN A 126 5.50 -14.10 -7.26
CA ASN A 126 5.23 -15.51 -7.57
C ASN A 126 6.14 -16.47 -6.80
N VAL A 127 7.39 -16.08 -6.51
CA VAL A 127 8.27 -16.85 -5.59
C VAL A 127 7.65 -16.96 -4.20
N GLU A 128 7.12 -15.86 -3.65
CA GLU A 128 6.47 -15.88 -2.33
C GLU A 128 5.16 -16.69 -2.34
N ARG A 129 4.41 -16.63 -3.43
CA ARG A 129 3.18 -17.41 -3.63
C ARG A 129 3.45 -18.91 -3.72
N ALA A 130 4.51 -19.31 -4.43
CA ALA A 130 4.91 -20.71 -4.54
C ALA A 130 5.25 -21.30 -3.16
N LYS A 131 5.95 -20.54 -2.29
CA LYS A 131 6.23 -20.94 -0.90
C LYS A 131 4.96 -21.20 -0.08
N ALA A 132 3.85 -20.55 -0.42
CA ALA A 132 2.56 -20.72 0.24
C ALA A 132 1.62 -21.70 -0.49
N GLY A 133 2.09 -22.37 -1.56
CA GLY A 133 1.29 -23.32 -2.34
C GLY A 133 0.27 -22.68 -3.28
N CYS A 134 0.35 -21.37 -3.53
CA CYS A 134 -0.52 -20.71 -4.49
C CYS A 134 0.02 -20.82 -5.92
N ALA A 135 -0.89 -20.88 -6.90
CA ALA A 135 -0.54 -20.75 -8.32
C ALA A 135 0.09 -19.37 -8.63
N PRO A 136 1.00 -19.29 -9.62
CA PRO A 136 1.58 -18.03 -10.04
C PRO A 136 0.52 -17.10 -10.66
N LEU A 137 0.69 -15.81 -10.44
CA LEU A 137 -0.12 -14.75 -11.06
C LEU A 137 0.42 -14.42 -12.45
N THR A 138 -0.49 -14.21 -13.40
CA THR A 138 -0.16 -13.69 -14.74
C THR A 138 -0.21 -12.16 -14.74
N HIS A 139 0.80 -11.51 -15.32
CA HIS A 139 0.78 -10.05 -15.48
C HIS A 139 -0.27 -9.65 -16.52
N GLU A 140 -1.25 -8.85 -16.12
CA GLU A 140 -2.40 -8.46 -16.93
C GLU A 140 -2.37 -6.95 -17.24
N ALA A 141 -2.61 -6.59 -18.50
CA ALA A 141 -2.36 -5.25 -19.03
C ALA A 141 -3.30 -4.17 -18.47
N ARG A 142 -4.56 -4.50 -18.18
CA ARG A 142 -5.55 -3.56 -17.64
C ARG A 142 -5.32 -3.30 -16.16
N LEU A 143 -4.94 -4.32 -15.38
CA LEU A 143 -4.47 -4.15 -14.01
C LEU A 143 -3.15 -3.34 -13.98
N HIS A 144 -2.22 -3.62 -14.90
CA HIS A 144 -0.97 -2.86 -15.04
C HIS A 144 -1.23 -1.38 -15.30
N THR A 145 -2.15 -1.09 -16.22
CA THR A 145 -2.55 0.29 -16.55
C THR A 145 -3.08 1.01 -15.31
N ALA A 146 -3.99 0.38 -14.56
CA ALA A 146 -4.55 0.96 -13.33
C ALA A 146 -3.46 1.25 -12.28
N ALA A 147 -2.58 0.26 -12.02
CA ALA A 147 -1.50 0.37 -11.05
C ALA A 147 -0.48 1.45 -11.46
N ARG A 148 -0.10 1.50 -12.74
CA ARG A 148 0.87 2.47 -13.27
C ARG A 148 0.33 3.89 -13.19
N SER A 149 -0.93 4.10 -13.57
CA SER A 149 -1.60 5.40 -13.46
C SER A 149 -1.73 5.86 -12.02
N HIS A 150 -2.00 4.95 -11.08
CA HIS A 150 -2.09 5.33 -9.66
C HIS A 150 -0.74 5.71 -9.07
N SER A 151 0.32 4.96 -9.35
CA SER A 151 1.68 5.33 -8.97
C SER A 151 2.07 6.69 -9.55
N ALA A 152 1.71 6.97 -10.81
CA ALA A 152 1.95 8.27 -11.45
C ALA A 152 1.17 9.39 -10.77
N ASP A 153 -0.11 9.19 -10.45
CA ASP A 153 -0.96 10.17 -9.77
C ASP A 153 -0.43 10.49 -8.36
N MET A 154 -0.08 9.46 -7.58
CA MET A 154 0.54 9.61 -6.25
C MET A 154 1.86 10.38 -6.32
N SER A 155 2.69 10.09 -7.33
CA SER A 155 3.95 10.80 -7.56
C SER A 155 3.72 12.27 -7.93
N ALA A 156 2.89 12.53 -8.93
CA ALA A 156 2.64 13.88 -9.46
C ALA A 156 2.01 14.81 -8.41
N LYS A 157 1.10 14.29 -7.60
CA LYS A 157 0.35 15.07 -6.59
C LYS A 157 0.91 14.91 -5.17
N ASN A 158 2.09 14.28 -5.03
CA ASN A 158 2.82 14.05 -3.78
C ASN A 158 1.94 13.54 -2.62
N TYR A 159 1.18 12.48 -2.85
CA TYR A 159 0.35 11.85 -1.82
C TYR A 159 0.53 10.34 -1.80
N PHE A 160 0.07 9.69 -0.72
CA PHE A 160 0.17 8.24 -0.57
C PHE A 160 -1.11 7.68 0.05
N SER A 161 -1.96 7.10 -0.79
CA SER A 161 -3.31 6.65 -0.45
C SER A 161 -3.80 5.62 -1.48
N HIS A 162 -4.63 4.67 -1.06
CA HIS A 162 -5.35 3.77 -1.98
C HIS A 162 -6.39 4.53 -2.81
N ASP A 163 -6.99 5.56 -2.24
CA ASP A 163 -7.94 6.43 -2.93
C ASP A 163 -7.20 7.61 -3.57
N SER A 164 -7.55 7.90 -4.83
CA SER A 164 -7.11 9.07 -5.56
C SER A 164 -7.69 10.36 -4.96
N GLN A 165 -7.02 11.49 -5.18
CA GLN A 165 -7.46 12.78 -4.62
C GLN A 165 -8.79 13.27 -5.20
N ASP A 166 -9.15 12.80 -6.40
CA ASP A 166 -10.45 13.04 -7.04
C ASP A 166 -11.57 12.12 -6.52
N GLY A 167 -11.28 11.30 -5.52
CA GLY A 167 -12.27 10.44 -4.85
C GLY A 167 -12.40 9.04 -5.42
N ARG A 168 -11.74 8.72 -6.54
CA ARG A 168 -11.74 7.36 -7.11
C ARG A 168 -11.00 6.38 -6.21
N SER A 169 -11.64 5.24 -5.92
CA SER A 169 -11.00 4.11 -5.25
C SER A 169 -10.19 3.26 -6.25
N PHE A 170 -9.37 2.33 -5.76
CA PHE A 170 -8.66 1.37 -6.63
C PHE A 170 -9.64 0.54 -7.48
N VAL A 171 -10.81 0.23 -6.93
CA VAL A 171 -11.90 -0.45 -7.65
C VAL A 171 -12.34 0.37 -8.87
N ASP A 172 -12.54 1.68 -8.70
CA ASP A 172 -12.98 2.56 -9.78
C ASP A 172 -11.89 2.70 -10.85
N ARG A 173 -10.62 2.78 -10.44
CA ARG A 173 -9.48 2.82 -11.37
C ARG A 173 -9.34 1.54 -12.18
N ILE A 174 -9.47 0.36 -11.56
CA ILE A 174 -9.43 -0.93 -12.24
C ILE A 174 -10.63 -1.09 -13.20
N LYS A 175 -11.83 -0.70 -12.79
CA LYS A 175 -13.01 -0.73 -13.68
C LYS A 175 -12.83 0.17 -14.90
N ALA A 176 -12.23 1.35 -14.73
CA ALA A 176 -12.01 2.30 -15.82
C ALA A 176 -11.08 1.79 -16.91
N THR A 177 -10.27 0.75 -16.66
CA THR A 177 -9.44 0.10 -17.69
C THR A 177 -10.17 -1.00 -18.46
N GLY A 178 -11.45 -1.25 -18.14
CA GLY A 178 -12.25 -2.31 -18.75
C GLY A 178 -11.93 -3.71 -18.19
N TYR A 179 -11.30 -3.80 -17.01
CA TYR A 179 -11.07 -5.07 -16.33
C TYR A 179 -12.36 -5.53 -15.62
N THR A 180 -12.83 -6.72 -15.98
CA THR A 180 -13.93 -7.41 -15.30
C THR A 180 -13.37 -8.31 -14.21
N PHE A 181 -14.03 -8.40 -13.06
CA PHE A 181 -13.52 -9.17 -11.94
C PHE A 181 -14.60 -9.73 -11.03
N SER A 182 -14.31 -10.88 -10.46
CA SER A 182 -15.00 -11.47 -9.31
C SER A 182 -14.32 -11.14 -7.98
N ALA A 183 -13.00 -10.85 -7.99
CA ALA A 183 -12.25 -10.39 -6.82
C ALA A 183 -11.07 -9.49 -7.22
N ILE A 184 -10.77 -8.48 -6.41
CA ILE A 184 -9.63 -7.56 -6.60
C ILE A 184 -9.02 -7.13 -5.27
N GLY A 185 -7.74 -6.74 -5.30
CA GLY A 185 -7.03 -6.15 -4.15
C GLY A 185 -5.90 -5.23 -4.60
N GLU A 186 -5.42 -4.37 -3.71
CA GLU A 186 -4.33 -3.42 -4.01
C GLU A 186 -3.30 -3.42 -2.87
N ASN A 187 -2.02 -3.42 -3.23
CA ASN A 187 -0.91 -3.02 -2.35
C ASN A 187 -0.24 -1.76 -2.91
N ILE A 188 0.11 -0.81 -2.04
CA ILE A 188 0.91 0.37 -2.42
C ILE A 188 2.16 0.47 -1.54
N ALA A 189 3.24 1.04 -2.09
CA ALA A 189 4.46 1.34 -1.35
C ALA A 189 5.10 2.65 -1.83
N LYS A 190 5.92 3.26 -0.95
CA LYS A 190 6.68 4.48 -1.24
C LYS A 190 8.06 4.44 -0.60
N GLY A 191 9.09 4.67 -1.41
CA GLY A 191 10.49 4.86 -0.99
C GLY A 191 11.40 3.64 -1.13
N GLN A 192 10.86 2.48 -1.46
CA GLN A 192 11.63 1.27 -1.76
C GLN A 192 12.33 1.41 -3.11
N GLN A 193 13.64 1.22 -3.15
CA GLN A 193 14.46 1.52 -4.34
C GLN A 193 14.48 0.38 -5.36
N THR A 194 14.20 -0.85 -4.91
CA THR A 194 14.32 -2.06 -5.74
C THR A 194 13.09 -2.94 -5.64
N ALA A 195 12.85 -3.75 -6.67
CA ALA A 195 11.80 -4.77 -6.70
C ALA A 195 11.85 -5.70 -5.48
N ALA A 196 13.04 -6.19 -5.13
CA ALA A 196 13.25 -7.01 -3.93
C ALA A 196 12.85 -6.27 -2.65
N SER A 197 13.28 -5.02 -2.48
CA SER A 197 12.97 -4.24 -1.28
C SER A 197 11.47 -3.96 -1.12
N VAL A 198 10.73 -3.78 -2.22
CA VAL A 198 9.29 -3.54 -2.16
C VAL A 198 8.50 -4.80 -1.88
N VAL A 199 8.84 -5.93 -2.51
CA VAL A 199 8.19 -7.23 -2.24
C VAL A 199 8.45 -7.65 -0.80
N GLN A 200 9.69 -7.54 -0.30
CA GLN A 200 10.00 -7.77 1.11
C GLN A 200 9.23 -6.82 2.04
N GLY A 201 9.06 -5.56 1.63
CA GLY A 201 8.28 -4.56 2.36
C GLY A 201 6.80 -4.97 2.49
N TRP A 202 6.17 -5.42 1.42
CA TRP A 202 4.81 -5.94 1.41
C TRP A 202 4.70 -7.24 2.20
N MET A 203 5.61 -8.19 1.97
CA MET A 203 5.66 -9.44 2.73
C MET A 203 5.92 -9.19 4.22
N GLY A 204 6.55 -8.09 4.63
CA GLY A 204 6.72 -7.72 6.04
C GLY A 204 5.49 -7.09 6.70
N SER A 205 4.40 -6.88 5.96
CA SER A 205 3.15 -6.23 6.39
C SER A 205 1.99 -7.20 6.24
N GLN A 206 1.33 -7.55 7.35
CA GLN A 206 0.27 -8.56 7.36
C GLN A 206 -0.78 -8.33 6.27
N GLY A 207 -1.40 -7.15 6.20
CA GLY A 207 -2.45 -6.89 5.20
C GLY A 207 -1.94 -6.91 3.74
N HIS A 208 -0.68 -6.55 3.48
CA HIS A 208 -0.14 -6.63 2.12
C HIS A 208 0.24 -8.07 1.74
N ARG A 209 0.77 -8.81 2.72
CA ARG A 209 1.04 -10.24 2.59
C ARG A 209 -0.24 -11.04 2.35
N GLU A 210 -1.33 -10.73 3.05
CA GLU A 210 -2.64 -11.35 2.85
C GLU A 210 -3.12 -11.19 1.40
N ASN A 211 -2.89 -10.03 0.77
CA ASN A 211 -3.18 -9.84 -0.66
C ASN A 211 -2.28 -10.72 -1.55
N ILE A 212 -0.96 -10.72 -1.32
CA ILE A 212 0.01 -11.49 -2.13
C ILE A 212 -0.28 -12.99 -2.06
N LEU A 213 -0.59 -13.51 -0.86
CA LEU A 213 -0.81 -14.93 -0.58
C LEU A 213 -2.27 -15.36 -0.70
N ASN A 214 -3.17 -14.48 -1.18
CA ASN A 214 -4.52 -14.89 -1.50
C ASN A 214 -4.49 -15.73 -2.80
N CYS A 215 -4.57 -17.05 -2.65
CA CYS A 215 -4.50 -17.97 -3.78
C CYS A 215 -5.70 -17.86 -4.75
N SER A 216 -6.77 -17.13 -4.39
CA SER A 216 -7.90 -16.91 -5.31
C SER A 216 -7.59 -15.96 -6.46
N TYR A 217 -6.61 -15.07 -6.30
CA TYR A 217 -6.15 -14.22 -7.40
C TYR A 217 -5.38 -15.03 -8.43
N THR A 218 -5.61 -14.72 -9.70
CA THR A 218 -4.96 -15.36 -10.86
C THR A 218 -4.15 -14.37 -11.68
N GLN A 219 -4.38 -13.07 -11.49
CA GLN A 219 -3.78 -12.00 -12.28
C GLN A 219 -3.23 -10.88 -11.39
N ILE A 220 -2.23 -10.17 -11.90
CA ILE A 220 -1.57 -9.05 -11.24
C ILE A 220 -1.25 -7.95 -12.25
N GLY A 221 -1.26 -6.69 -11.81
CA GLY A 221 -0.68 -5.54 -12.50
C GLY A 221 0.27 -4.80 -11.58
N VAL A 222 1.45 -4.40 -12.07
CA VAL A 222 2.44 -3.69 -11.25
C VAL A 222 2.83 -2.35 -11.87
N GLY A 223 2.64 -1.26 -11.13
CA GLY A 223 3.00 0.09 -11.56
C GLY A 223 4.12 0.70 -10.73
N HIS A 224 5.18 1.19 -11.37
CA HIS A 224 6.33 1.83 -10.72
C HIS A 224 6.63 3.24 -11.27
N VAL A 225 6.82 4.23 -10.39
CA VAL A 225 7.39 5.55 -10.72
C VAL A 225 8.61 5.79 -9.86
N ALA A 226 9.79 6.02 -10.45
CA ALA A 226 11.01 6.29 -9.70
C ALA A 226 11.08 7.73 -9.13
N ALA A 227 10.56 8.72 -9.87
CA ALA A 227 10.65 10.14 -9.52
C ALA A 227 9.91 10.49 -8.21
N GLY A 228 10.44 11.45 -7.45
CA GLY A 228 9.79 11.93 -6.20
C GLY A 228 9.85 10.97 -5.00
N GLY A 229 10.71 9.95 -5.09
CA GLY A 229 10.80 8.84 -4.14
C GLY A 229 9.91 7.69 -4.59
N PRO A 230 10.45 6.50 -4.91
CA PRO A 230 9.75 5.51 -5.73
C PRO A 230 8.34 5.17 -5.24
N TYR A 231 7.35 5.24 -6.11
CA TYR A 231 5.98 4.82 -5.86
C TYR A 231 5.70 3.51 -6.56
N TRP A 232 5.03 2.62 -5.83
CA TRP A 232 4.71 1.27 -6.27
C TRP A 232 3.24 0.97 -6.01
N THR A 233 2.61 0.30 -6.97
CA THR A 233 1.26 -0.24 -6.85
C THR A 233 1.26 -1.66 -7.39
N GLN A 234 0.67 -2.61 -6.65
CA GLN A 234 0.27 -3.94 -7.14
C GLN A 234 -1.24 -4.04 -7.08
N ASP A 235 -1.87 -4.21 -8.23
CA ASP A 235 -3.28 -4.55 -8.32
C ASP A 235 -3.41 -6.05 -8.61
N PHE A 236 -4.22 -6.74 -7.83
CA PHE A 236 -4.51 -8.16 -7.97
C PHE A 236 -5.91 -8.35 -8.52
N GLY A 237 -6.11 -9.39 -9.32
CA GLY A 237 -7.40 -9.68 -9.91
C GLY A 237 -7.68 -11.17 -10.07
N LYS A 238 -8.97 -11.49 -10.02
CA LYS A 238 -9.57 -12.70 -10.54
C LYS A 238 -10.69 -12.26 -11.48
N PRO A 239 -10.66 -12.63 -12.77
CA PRO A 239 -11.75 -12.36 -13.71
C PRO A 239 -13.11 -12.82 -13.20
#